data_AF-A0A6L5EWM9-F1
#
_entry.id   AF-A0A6L5EWM9-F1
#
_cell.length_a   1.000
_cell.length_b   1.000
_cell.length_c   1.000
_cell.angle_alpha   90.00
_cell.angle_beta   90.00
_cell.angle_gamma   90.00
#
_symmetry.space_group_name_H-M   'P 1'
#
loop_
_entity.id
_entity.type
_entity.pdbx_description
1 polymer ?
#
loop_
_entity_poly.entity_id
_entity_poly.type
_entity_poly.pdbx_seq_one_letter_code
_entity_poly.pdbx_strand_id
1 'polypeptide(L)' 'MEKTTVYLPDDLKAAVKRASQQRGVSEAEIIRESIRSAVGGERPRPKGALYSGTEPIARRAEELLTGFGER' A
#
# COMPACT_ATOMS: atom_id res chain seq x y z
N MET A 1 -12.28 3.46 17.44
CA MET A 1 -10.85 3.76 17.60
C MET A 1 -10.22 2.62 18.37
N GLU A 2 -9.10 2.09 17.90
CA GLU A 2 -8.29 1.13 18.64
C GLU A 2 -7.09 1.86 19.25
N LYS A 3 -6.70 1.51 20.48
CA LYS A 3 -5.54 2.11 21.14
C LYS A 3 -4.28 1.45 20.60
N THR A 4 -3.45 2.22 19.91
CA THR A 4 -2.17 1.77 19.36
C THR A 4 -1.03 2.53 20.02
N THR A 5 -0.02 1.82 20.50
CA THR A 5 1.23 2.39 21.03
C THR A 5 2.37 2.06 20.09
N VAL A 6 3.14 3.07 19.68
CA VAL A 6 4.32 2.92 18.83
C VAL A 6 5.49 3.68 19.46
N TYR A 7 6.70 3.15 19.30
CA TYR A 7 7.90 3.90 19.61
C TYR A 7 8.24 4.83 18.43
N LEU A 8 8.49 6.10 18.74
CA LEU A 8 9.00 7.06 17.77
C LEU A 8 10.42 7.44 18.18
N PRO A 9 11.40 7.32 17.30
CA PRO A 9 12.72 7.93 17.49
C PRO A 9 12.61 9.43 17.82
N ASP A 10 13.55 9.95 18.59
CA ASP A 10 13.49 11.32 19.13
C ASP A 10 13.45 12.39 18.02
N ASP A 11 14.18 12.17 16.94
CA ASP A 11 14.19 13.04 15.76
C ASP A 11 12.82 13.12 15.08
N LEU A 12 12.14 11.98 14.96
CA LEU A 12 10.80 11.89 14.40
C LEU A 12 9.76 12.55 15.31
N LYS A 13 9.87 12.36 16.64
CA LYS A 13 9.03 13.06 17.62
C LYS A 13 9.20 14.58 17.53
N ALA A 14 10.44 15.05 17.41
CA ALA A 14 10.73 16.47 17.23
C ALA A 14 10.17 17.02 15.92
N ALA A 15 10.22 16.24 14.82
CA ALA A 15 9.63 16.62 13.54
C ALA A 15 8.11 16.75 13.62
N VAL A 16 7.41 15.81 14.27
CA VAL A 16 5.96 15.88 14.50
C VAL A 16 5.58 17.14 15.29
N LYS A 17 6.32 17.45 16.36
CA LYS A 17 6.10 18.66 17.17
C LYS A 17 6.27 19.95 16.36
N ARG A 18 7.30 20.03 15.51
CA ARG A 18 7.49 21.21 14.64
C ARG A 18 6.33 21.37 13.67
N ALA A 19 5.90 20.27 13.02
CA ALA A 19 4.79 20.29 12.08
C ALA A 19 3.47 20.66 12.75
N SER A 20 3.23 20.18 13.97
CA SER A 20 2.02 20.48 14.74
C SER A 20 1.94 21.97 15.10
N GLN A 21 3.07 22.57 15.52
CA GLN A 21 3.17 24.00 15.81
C GLN A 21 2.97 24.86 14.56
N GLN A 22 3.59 24.49 13.44
CA GLN A 22 3.44 25.23 12.18
C GLN A 22 2.01 25.21 11.65
N ARG A 23 1.29 24.09 11.82
CA ARG A 23 -0.08 23.91 11.31
C ARG A 23 -1.17 24.27 12.32
N GLY A 24 -0.82 24.56 13.58
CA GLY A 24 -1.77 24.88 14.63
C GLY A 24 -2.70 23.72 15.00
N VAL A 25 -2.26 22.46 14.83
CA VAL A 25 -3.05 21.25 15.14
C VAL A 25 -2.32 20.37 16.15
N SER A 26 -3.02 19.40 16.73
CA SER A 26 -2.39 18.46 17.67
C SER A 26 -1.38 17.53 16.97
N GLU A 27 -0.34 17.10 17.68
CA GLU A 27 0.61 16.09 17.18
C GLU A 27 -0.10 14.78 16.77
N ALA A 28 -1.16 14.42 17.49
CA ALA A 28 -1.98 13.26 17.15
C ALA A 28 -2.70 13.42 15.80
N GLU A 29 -3.09 14.64 15.43
CA GLU A 29 -3.68 14.92 14.11
C GLU A 29 -2.64 14.78 13.00
N ILE A 30 -1.43 15.32 13.20
CA ILE A 30 -0.31 15.12 12.28
C ILE A 30 -0.06 13.64 12.04
N ILE A 31 0.04 12.84 13.12
CA ILE A 31 0.28 11.40 13.02
C ILE A 31 -0.85 10.70 12.26
N ARG A 32 -2.12 10.99 12.58
CA ARG A 32 -3.28 10.38 11.90
C ARG A 32 -3.31 10.73 10.41
N GLU A 33 -3.08 11.99 10.05
CA GLU A 33 -3.07 12.43 8.66
C GLU A 33 -1.92 11.81 7.87
N SER A 34 -0.71 11.75 8.44
CA SER A 34 0.43 11.10 7.79
C SER A 34 0.21 9.62 7.56
N ILE A 35 -0.33 8.90 8.56
CA ILE A 35 -0.69 7.49 8.39
C ILE A 35 -1.77 7.35 7.30
N ARG A 36 -2.84 8.16 7.34
CA ARG A 36 -3.90 8.13 6.32
C ARG A 36 -3.36 8.43 4.93
N SER A 37 -2.42 9.35 4.77
CA SER A 37 -1.81 9.62 3.47
C SER A 37 -1.00 8.44 2.95
N ALA A 38 -0.35 7.69 3.84
CA ALA A 38 0.51 6.56 3.46
C ALA A 38 -0.28 5.27 3.20
N VAL A 39 -1.29 4.98 4.02
CA VAL A 39 -2.03 3.70 3.97
C VAL A 39 -3.51 3.84 3.63
N GLY A 40 -4.05 5.06 3.67
CA GLY A 40 -5.47 5.33 3.49
C GLY A 40 -5.93 5.46 2.04
N GLY A 41 -5.05 5.24 1.07
CA GLY A 41 -5.49 5.00 -0.31
C GLY A 41 -6.39 3.78 -0.36
N GLU A 42 -7.54 3.88 -1.04
CA GLU A 42 -8.35 2.70 -1.36
C GLU A 42 -7.42 1.69 -2.03
N ARG A 43 -7.40 0.43 -1.56
CA ARG A 43 -6.60 -0.62 -2.20
C ARG A 43 -6.93 -0.57 -3.70
N PRO A 44 -5.94 -0.34 -4.57
CA PRO A 44 -6.23 -0.12 -5.97
C PRO A 44 -6.96 -1.34 -6.51
N ARG A 45 -8.09 -1.11 -7.17
CA ARG A 45 -8.87 -2.20 -7.76
C ARG A 45 -7.99 -2.88 -8.81
N PRO A 46 -7.91 -4.22 -8.82
CA PRO A 46 -7.14 -4.92 -9.83
C PRO A 46 -7.68 -4.58 -11.22
N LYS A 47 -6.79 -4.29 -12.17
CA LYS A 47 -7.14 -4.05 -13.57
C LYS A 47 -7.00 -5.36 -14.35
N GLY A 48 -8.13 -5.93 -14.73
CA GLY A 48 -8.17 -7.07 -15.67
C GLY A 48 -8.10 -6.60 -17.12
N ALA A 49 -8.11 -7.57 -18.05
CA ALA A 49 -8.19 -7.32 -19.50
C ALA A 49 -7.12 -6.35 -20.03
N LEU A 50 -5.87 -6.48 -19.55
CA LEU A 50 -4.76 -5.61 -19.95
C LEU A 50 -4.36 -5.76 -21.43
N TYR A 51 -4.72 -6.88 -22.04
CA TYR A 51 -4.48 -7.20 -23.45
C TYR A 51 -5.55 -8.16 -23.95
N SER A 52 -5.68 -8.25 -25.28
CA SER A 52 -6.47 -9.25 -25.98
C SER A 52 -5.55 -10.34 -26.54
N GLY A 53 -5.77 -11.59 -26.14
CA GLY A 53 -5.11 -12.73 -26.78
C GLY A 53 -5.76 -13.12 -28.10
N THR A 54 -5.03 -13.84 -28.95
CA THR A 54 -5.54 -14.42 -30.20
C THR A 54 -6.30 -15.73 -29.98
N GLU A 55 -5.99 -16.45 -28.89
CA GLU A 55 -6.58 -17.74 -28.55
C GLU A 55 -6.97 -17.83 -27.06
N PRO A 56 -8.05 -18.56 -26.73
CA PRO A 56 -8.50 -18.75 -25.35
C PRO A 56 -7.67 -19.83 -24.63
N ILE A 57 -6.47 -19.48 -24.19
CA ILE A 57 -5.53 -20.43 -23.55
C ILE A 57 -5.82 -20.74 -22.08
N ALA A 58 -6.64 -19.93 -21.40
CA ALA A 58 -6.84 -20.02 -19.95
C ALA A 58 -7.42 -21.37 -19.46
N ARG A 59 -8.09 -22.13 -20.33
CA ARG A 59 -8.64 -23.46 -20.02
C ARG A 59 -7.77 -24.63 -20.53
N ARG A 60 -6.61 -24.32 -21.13
CA ARG A 60 -5.68 -25.29 -21.72
C ARG A 60 -4.30 -25.21 -21.04
N ALA A 61 -4.26 -24.72 -19.81
CA ALA A 61 -3.00 -24.44 -19.13
C ALA A 61 -2.15 -25.71 -19.00
N GLU A 62 -2.76 -26.85 -18.67
CA GLU A 62 -2.09 -28.13 -18.47
C GLU A 62 -1.44 -28.65 -19.75
N GLU A 63 -2.14 -28.57 -20.88
CA GLU A 63 -1.63 -28.95 -22.20
C GLU A 63 -0.44 -28.06 -22.60
N LEU A 64 -0.64 -26.75 -22.51
CA LEU A 64 0.32 -25.75 -23.00
C LEU A 64 1.56 -25.59 -22.13
N LEU A 65 1.53 -26.08 -20.88
CA LEU A 65 2.67 -26.09 -19.98
C LEU A 65 3.57 -27.33 -20.13
N THR A 66 3.27 -28.24 -21.07
CA THR A 66 4.13 -29.40 -21.35
C THR A 66 5.55 -28.94 -21.74
N GLY A 67 6.58 -29.48 -21.07
CA GLY A 67 7.98 -29.09 -21.28
C GLY A 67 8.41 -27.82 -20.56
N PHE A 68 7.53 -27.19 -19.77
CA PHE A 68 7.88 -26.01 -18.97
C PHE A 68 8.85 -26.39 -17.83
N GLY A 69 10.08 -25.88 -17.89
CA GLY A 69 11.10 -26.08 -16.85
C GLY A 69 11.98 -27.31 -17.03
N GLU A 70 11.87 -28.03 -18.15
CA GLU A 70 12.82 -29.08 -18.53
C GLU A 70 14.14 -28.46 -18.99
N ARG A 71 15.26 -29.16 -18.75
CA ARG A 71 16.62 -28.62 -18.76
C ARG A 71 17.38 -28.93 -20.04
#